data_AF-A0AAP4V0U6-F1
#
_entry.id   AF-A0AAP4V0U6-F1
#
_cell.length_a   1.000
_cell.length_b   1.000
_cell.length_c   1.000
_cell.angle_alpha   90.00
_cell.angle_beta   90.00
_cell.angle_gamma   90.00
#
_symmetry.space_group_name_H-M   'P 1'
#
loop_
_entity.id
_entity.type
_entity.pdbx_description
1 polymer ?
#
loop_
_entity_poly.entity_id
_entity_poly.type
_entity_poly.pdbx_seq_one_letter_code
_entity_poly.pdbx_strand_id
1 'polypeptide(L)'
;MNDVKIQKEEREWVPFTVISEQLLNMRKIIGEKLKVQKPLLTNEAKERISDKLLTSLLSEKEILVTYFEDGYILTNYMTVVHINPVKQIVICTDAFYKTYVFNAMDIIEIT
;
A
#
# COMPACT_ATOMS: atom_id res chain seq x y z
N MET A 1 2.57 -59.78 12.51
CA MET A 1 3.31 -58.66 11.91
C MET A 1 2.56 -58.28 10.63
N ASN A 2 1.88 -57.13 10.62
CA ASN A 2 1.17 -56.65 9.45
C ASN A 2 1.98 -55.47 8.90
N ASP A 3 2.65 -55.70 7.77
CA ASP A 3 3.41 -54.67 7.08
C ASP A 3 2.44 -53.69 6.42
N VAL A 4 2.31 -52.50 7.00
CA VAL A 4 1.57 -51.38 6.41
C VAL A 4 2.38 -50.87 5.22
N LYS A 5 1.97 -51.23 4.01
CA LYS A 5 2.50 -50.65 2.77
C LYS A 5 2.08 -49.19 2.68
N ILE A 6 2.97 -48.28 3.09
CA ILE A 6 2.84 -46.85 2.84
C ILE A 6 3.05 -46.65 1.34
N GLN A 7 1.97 -46.40 0.60
CA GLN A 7 2.06 -45.93 -0.78
C GLN A 7 2.64 -44.51 -0.75
N LYS A 8 3.89 -44.37 -1.18
CA LYS A 8 4.56 -43.07 -1.31
C LYS A 8 3.99 -42.40 -2.55
N GLU A 9 2.99 -41.55 -2.36
CA GLU A 9 2.44 -40.70 -3.42
C GLU A 9 3.52 -39.69 -3.83
N GLU A 10 4.14 -39.91 -5.00
CA GLU A 10 5.10 -38.98 -5.59
C GLU A 10 4.36 -37.71 -6.03
N ARG A 11 4.29 -36.73 -5.12
CA ARG A 11 3.79 -35.40 -5.46
C ARG A 11 4.84 -34.69 -6.31
N GLU A 12 4.58 -34.61 -7.61
CA GLU A 12 5.36 -33.82 -8.55
C GLU A 12 5.35 -32.35 -8.10
N TRP A 13 6.54 -31.78 -7.85
CA TRP A 13 6.65 -30.40 -7.40
C TRP A 13 6.23 -29.47 -8.54
N VAL A 14 5.08 -28.83 -8.39
CA VAL A 14 4.62 -27.78 -9.29
C VAL A 14 5.08 -26.41 -8.78
N PRO A 15 5.75 -25.59 -9.61
CA PRO A 15 6.18 -24.26 -9.20
C PRO A 15 4.96 -23.36 -8.92
N PHE A 16 5.13 -22.40 -8.02
CA PHE A 16 4.12 -21.38 -7.68
C PHE A 16 3.67 -20.52 -8.87
N THR A 17 4.27 -20.68 -10.04
CA THR A 17 3.91 -20.02 -11.29
C THR A 17 2.61 -20.53 -11.89
N VAL A 18 2.13 -21.72 -11.50
CA VAL A 18 0.82 -22.23 -11.93
C VAL A 18 -0.27 -21.66 -11.02
N ILE A 19 -0.62 -20.40 -11.24
CA ILE A 19 -1.79 -19.78 -10.59
C ILE A 19 -3.05 -20.37 -11.24
N SER A 20 -3.89 -21.06 -10.46
CA SER A 20 -5.17 -21.56 -10.95
C SER A 20 -6.17 -20.42 -11.20
N GLU A 21 -7.08 -20.61 -12.16
CA GLU A 21 -8.18 -19.66 -12.43
C GLU A 21 -9.02 -19.39 -11.17
N GLN A 22 -9.23 -20.43 -10.35
CA GLN A 22 -9.94 -20.32 -9.07
C GLN A 22 -9.24 -19.34 -8.12
N LEU A 23 -7.92 -19.41 -8.00
CA LEU A 23 -7.14 -18.49 -7.17
C LEU A 23 -7.19 -17.07 -7.72
N LEU A 24 -7.16 -16.89 -9.04
CA LEU A 24 -7.28 -15.56 -9.66
C LEU A 24 -8.66 -14.94 -9.38
N ASN A 25 -9.73 -15.72 -9.53
CA ASN A 25 -11.10 -15.27 -9.25
C ASN A 25 -11.29 -14.93 -7.76
N MET A 26 -10.75 -15.75 -6.86
CA MET A 26 -10.79 -15.47 -5.42
C MET A 26 -10.08 -14.15 -5.09
N ARG A 27 -8.88 -13.91 -5.65
CA ARG A 27 -8.17 -12.64 -5.44
C ARG A 27 -8.98 -11.44 -5.91
N LYS A 28 -9.66 -11.55 -7.05
CA LYS A 28 -10.54 -10.49 -7.56
C LYS A 28 -11.68 -10.19 -6.59
N ILE A 29 -12.40 -11.24 -6.16
CA ILE A 29 -13.53 -11.10 -5.22
C ILE A 29 -13.07 -10.51 -3.89
N ILE A 30 -11.95 -10.99 -3.34
CA ILE A 30 -11.39 -10.48 -2.09
C ILE A 30 -11.00 -9.01 -2.26
N GLY A 31 -10.30 -8.65 -3.34
CA GLY A 31 -9.92 -7.26 -3.62
C GLY A 31 -11.14 -6.34 -3.65
N GLU A 32 -12.17 -6.68 -4.44
CA GLU A 32 -13.41 -5.90 -4.52
C GLU A 32 -14.11 -5.75 -3.17
N LYS A 33 -14.13 -6.81 -2.34
CA LYS A 33 -14.73 -6.76 -1.00
C LYS A 33 -13.94 -5.94 0.02
N LEU A 34 -12.65 -5.76 -0.18
CA LEU A 34 -11.78 -4.98 0.72
C LEU A 34 -11.79 -3.49 0.38
N LYS A 35 -12.44 -3.09 -0.72
CA LYS A 35 -12.56 -1.67 -1.06
C LYS A 35 -13.41 -0.93 -0.04
N VAL A 36 -12.93 0.24 0.36
CA VAL A 36 -13.57 1.17 1.29
C VAL A 36 -13.89 2.48 0.59
N GLN A 37 -14.82 3.23 1.17
CA GLN A 37 -15.06 4.61 0.75
C GLN A 37 -13.92 5.51 1.21
N LYS A 38 -13.61 6.54 0.42
CA LYS A 38 -12.59 7.53 0.77
C LYS A 38 -12.93 8.19 2.11
N PRO A 39 -12.02 8.17 3.11
CA PRO A 39 -12.25 8.81 4.39
C PRO A 39 -12.43 10.32 4.28
N LEU A 40 -13.32 10.89 5.08
CA LEU A 40 -13.47 12.34 5.21
C LEU A 40 -12.51 12.86 6.28
N LEU A 41 -11.69 13.85 5.92
CA LEU A 41 -10.74 14.49 6.84
C LEU A 41 -11.28 15.83 7.34
N THR A 42 -11.12 16.06 8.65
CA THR A 42 -11.35 17.38 9.26
C THR A 42 -10.28 18.38 8.82
N ASN A 43 -10.56 19.68 8.96
CA ASN A 43 -9.58 20.71 8.60
C ASN A 43 -8.33 20.64 9.48
N GLU A 44 -8.49 20.36 10.77
CA GLU A 44 -7.38 20.18 11.71
C GLU A 44 -6.47 19.00 11.30
N ALA A 45 -7.05 17.88 10.87
CA ALA A 45 -6.27 16.74 10.38
C ALA A 45 -5.47 17.11 9.12
N LYS A 46 -6.08 17.86 8.19
CA LYS A 46 -5.40 18.33 6.96
C LYS A 46 -4.25 19.29 7.26
N GLU A 47 -4.43 20.18 8.23
CA GLU A 47 -3.39 21.10 8.68
C GLU A 47 -2.20 20.34 9.27
N ARG A 48 -2.46 19.41 10.19
CA ARG A 48 -1.42 18.53 10.76
C ARG A 48 -0.68 17.71 9.70
N ILE A 49 -1.37 17.20 8.69
CA ILE A 49 -0.75 16.51 7.55
C ILE A 49 0.16 17.47 6.79
N SER A 50 -0.31 18.68 6.50
CA SER A 50 0.46 19.70 5.78
C SER A 50 1.76 20.05 6.52
N ASP A 51 1.69 20.25 7.83
CA ASP A 51 2.86 20.55 8.67
C ASP A 51 3.88 19.40 8.68
N LYS A 52 3.41 18.16 8.77
CA LYS A 52 4.27 16.96 8.73
C LYS A 52 4.94 16.78 7.37
N LEU A 53 4.22 17.03 6.27
CA LEU A 53 4.79 17.00 4.92
C LEU A 53 5.90 18.03 4.76
N LEU A 54 5.64 19.27 5.20
CA LEU A 54 6.64 20.34 5.14
C LEU A 54 7.86 20.03 6.00
N THR A 55 7.64 19.50 7.21
CA THR A 55 8.72 19.08 8.10
C THR A 55 9.57 17.98 7.47
N SER A 56 8.93 16.95 6.89
CA SER A 56 9.63 15.87 6.19
C SER A 56 10.44 16.41 5.01
N LEU A 57 9.87 17.30 4.19
CA LEU A 57 10.57 17.90 3.06
C LEU A 57 11.81 18.71 3.47
N LEU A 58 11.71 19.49 4.56
CA LEU A 58 12.81 20.35 5.02
C LEU A 58 13.89 19.60 5.79
N SER A 59 13.53 18.52 6.48
CA SER A 59 14.45 17.71 7.29
C SER A 59 14.93 16.44 6.60
N GLU A 60 14.41 16.14 5.40
CA GLU A 60 14.65 14.90 4.66
C GLU A 60 14.32 13.65 5.49
N LYS A 61 13.38 13.79 6.44
CA LYS A 61 13.02 12.72 7.37
C LYS A 61 12.01 11.76 6.74
N GLU A 62 12.29 10.46 6.86
CA GLU A 62 11.34 9.40 6.50
C GLU A 62 10.09 9.47 7.40
N ILE A 63 8.93 9.39 6.76
CA ILE A 63 7.61 9.43 7.39
C ILE A 63 6.79 8.22 6.96
N LEU A 64 5.89 7.78 7.82
CA LEU A 64 4.91 6.74 7.49
C LEU A 64 3.65 7.42 6.95
N VAL A 65 3.39 7.27 5.64
CA VAL A 65 2.26 7.91 4.96
C VAL A 65 1.15 6.89 4.74
N THR A 66 -0.02 7.17 5.27
CA THR A 66 -1.27 6.45 4.99
C THR A 66 -2.09 7.25 3.99
N TYR A 67 -2.48 6.62 2.88
CA TYR A 67 -3.15 7.28 1.76
C TYR A 67 -4.23 6.39 1.13
N PHE A 68 -5.19 7.03 0.45
CA PHE A 68 -6.27 6.39 -0.28
C PHE A 68 -5.91 6.22 -1.76
N GLU A 69 -6.03 5.01 -2.30
CA GLU A 69 -5.78 4.70 -3.71
C GLU A 69 -6.72 3.60 -4.18
N ASP A 70 -7.49 3.85 -5.25
CA ASP A 70 -8.38 2.87 -5.91
C ASP A 70 -9.37 2.10 -5.01
N GLY A 71 -9.81 2.73 -3.93
CA GLY A 71 -10.70 2.13 -2.94
C GLY A 71 -9.97 1.46 -1.78
N TYR A 72 -8.65 1.56 -1.70
CA TYR A 72 -7.86 0.97 -0.62
C TYR A 72 -7.20 2.05 0.23
N ILE A 73 -6.94 1.71 1.48
CA ILE A 73 -6.09 2.50 2.37
C ILE A 73 -4.76 1.76 2.46
N LEU A 74 -3.71 2.43 2.01
CA LEU A 74 -2.36 1.90 1.96
C LEU A 74 -1.46 2.71 2.89
N THR A 75 -0.43 2.08 3.42
CA THR A 75 0.52 2.71 4.34
C THR A 75 1.94 2.31 3.96
N ASN A 76 2.81 3.30 3.72
CA ASN A 76 4.19 3.07 3.31
C ASN A 76 5.15 4.08 3.94
N TYR A 77 6.38 3.65 4.21
CA TYR A 77 7.48 4.53 4.61
C TYR A 77 8.06 5.23 3.39
N MET A 78 8.22 6.54 3.46
CA MET A 78 8.72 7.36 2.36
C MET A 78 9.24 8.71 2.85
N THR A 79 10.06 9.35 2.03
CA THR A 79 10.57 10.71 2.26
C THR A 79 9.96 11.66 1.24
N VAL A 80 9.49 12.83 1.69
CA VAL A 80 8.93 13.85 0.79
C VAL A 80 10.07 14.54 0.04
N VAL A 81 10.00 14.57 -1.29
CA VAL A 81 11.02 15.19 -2.15
C VAL A 81 10.53 16.45 -2.86
N HIS A 82 9.21 16.60 -3.02
CA HIS A 82 8.64 17.81 -3.62
C HIS A 82 7.18 18.00 -3.21
N ILE A 83 6.78 19.26 -3.04
CA ILE A 83 5.39 19.65 -2.80
C ILE A 83 5.02 20.76 -3.79
N ASN A 84 3.92 20.57 -4.51
CA ASN A 84 3.30 21.58 -5.35
C ASN A 84 1.95 21.99 -4.72
N PRO A 85 1.89 23.11 -3.98
CA PRO A 85 0.67 23.53 -3.30
C PRO A 85 -0.44 23.95 -4.27
N VAL A 86 -0.08 24.50 -5.44
CA VAL A 86 -1.06 24.97 -6.45
C VAL A 86 -1.79 23.78 -7.08
N LYS A 87 -1.07 22.71 -7.39
CA LYS A 87 -1.64 21.48 -7.98
C LYS A 87 -2.10 20.48 -6.93
N GLN A 88 -1.85 20.76 -5.65
CA GLN A 88 -2.05 19.83 -4.53
C GLN A 88 -1.36 18.49 -4.78
N ILE A 89 -0.12 18.53 -5.28
CA ILE A 89 0.68 17.32 -5.54
C ILE A 89 1.79 17.20 -4.51
N VAL A 90 1.96 16.00 -3.98
CA VAL A 90 3.08 15.62 -3.11
C VAL A 90 3.85 14.50 -3.80
N ILE A 91 5.16 14.66 -3.93
CA ILE A 91 6.04 13.64 -4.48
C ILE A 91 6.89 13.10 -3.34
N CYS A 92 6.89 11.77 -3.21
CA CYS A 92 7.69 11.06 -2.22
C CYS A 92 8.55 9.99 -2.89
N THR A 93 9.61 9.57 -2.20
CA THR A 93 10.42 8.41 -2.59
C THR A 93 10.54 7.43 -1.43
N ASP A 94 10.43 6.13 -1.70
CA ASP A 94 10.74 5.11 -0.70
C ASP A 94 12.25 4.81 -0.61
N ALA A 95 12.63 3.89 0.27
CA ALA A 95 14.02 3.45 0.46
C ALA A 95 14.68 2.84 -0.79
N PHE A 96 13.89 2.47 -1.81
CA PHE A 96 14.37 1.94 -3.09
C PHE A 96 14.33 3.00 -4.21
N TYR A 97 14.15 4.27 -3.86
CA TYR A 97 14.01 5.40 -4.79
C TYR A 97 12.83 5.28 -5.75
N LYS A 98 11.86 4.41 -5.46
CA LYS A 98 10.61 4.41 -6.22
C LYS A 98 9.85 5.67 -5.89
N THR A 99 9.46 6.39 -6.94
CA THR A 99 8.74 7.65 -6.81
C THR A 99 7.24 7.39 -6.71
N TYR A 100 6.59 8.10 -5.79
CA TYR A 100 5.15 8.13 -5.60
C TYR A 100 4.66 9.55 -5.78
N VAL A 101 3.57 9.73 -6.53
CA VAL A 101 2.95 11.03 -6.79
C VAL A 101 1.54 10.98 -6.26
N PHE A 102 1.26 11.74 -5.20
CA PHE A 102 -0.04 11.78 -4.54
C PHE A 102 -0.75 13.09 -4.83
N ASN A 103 -2.08 13.05 -4.90
CA ASN A 103 -2.87 14.22 -4.57
C ASN A 103 -2.85 14.40 -3.05
N ALA A 104 -2.61 15.61 -2.56
CA ALA A 104 -2.57 15.90 -1.12
C ALA A 104 -3.89 15.53 -0.42
N MET A 105 -5.01 15.57 -1.14
CA MET A 105 -6.33 15.17 -0.65
C MET A 105 -6.51 13.66 -0.48
N ASP A 106 -5.60 12.84 -1.02
CA ASP A 106 -5.62 11.38 -0.86
C ASP A 106 -4.80 10.92 0.35
N ILE A 107 -3.98 11.79 0.95
CA ILE A 107 -3.22 11.49 2.17
C ILE A 107 -4.17 11.57 3.37
N ILE A 108 -4.26 10.47 4.14
CA ILE A 108 -5.17 10.32 5.27
C ILE A 108 -4.48 10.64 6.59
N GLU A 109 -3.25 10.14 6.76
CA GLU A 109 -2.49 10.31 7.99
C GLU A 109 -1.00 10.22 7.70
N ILE A 110 -0.21 10.94 8.50
CA ILE A 110 1.24 10.80 8.54
C ILE A 110 1.63 10.55 9.99
N THR A 111 2.41 9.49 10.23
CA THR A 111 3.00 9.19 11.55
C THR A 111 4.45 9.63 11.60
#